data_AF-A0A836L2K2-F1
#
_entry.id   AF-A0A836L2K2-F1
#
_cell.length_a   1.000
_cell.length_b   1.000
_cell.length_c   1.000
_cell.angle_alpha   90.00
_cell.angle_beta   90.00
_cell.angle_gamma   90.00
#
_symmetry.space_group_name_H-M   'P 1'
#
loop_
_entity.id
_entity.type
_entity.pdbx_description
1 polymer ?
#
loop_
_entity_poly.entity_id
_entity_poly.type
_entity_poly.pdbx_seq_one_letter_code
_entity_poly.pdbx_strand_id
1 'polypeptide(L)'
;MSGSLVDSNVHAASNGGQKDPSEHLEPPRSSSKSRSVEGDEPLPPQPSELSQTPATAAAGNNTQIVIDPTKDLWQNIARNVKDANVEQAETNLVVVGAPGSGKTTLLNRIYTSFQSSSSGSGSKRVKTTTALDYSFARRSERNVAPVAHFWEIAQGTQFSQLLDVVVTPENVHTMVAAVVVDASEEGLPVAWETATYWLRRLDHRVSDISQRMKAKGSTTPEKMLTRAQKAIGLDHPDLQRMRLSGVPTVLVINKIDAFRGDTQQLKLLCRSMRYLAHLYGAHVAFTSEQESVRWRALMSFTLFQTPFDPKYLQTDPERGAVLLTADRDSFLDIGDPNVSRLGGGGGSASTGDAELDRWKAPFDDAFPPKKLNEEDKVMDDPFIRRLYDTAEGGFGEPVIDALRKQKDEELERYRKNSSKAANASKAK
;
A
#
# COMPACT_ATOMS: atom_id res chain seq x y z
N MET A 1 -35.25 51.58 7.81
CA MET A 1 -35.70 52.14 6.50
C MET A 1 -35.21 53.57 6.40
N SER A 2 -35.14 54.11 5.18
CA SER A 2 -34.64 55.46 4.84
C SER A 2 -33.13 55.66 5.02
N GLY A 3 -32.48 56.26 4.01
CA GLY A 3 -31.05 56.57 3.97
C GLY A 3 -30.81 57.94 3.32
N SER A 4 -29.74 58.07 2.52
CA SER A 4 -29.13 59.33 1.98
C SER A 4 -28.14 60.01 2.96
N LEU A 5 -27.10 60.75 2.55
CA LEU A 5 -26.76 61.34 1.24
C LEU A 5 -25.28 61.08 0.80
N VAL A 6 -25.07 61.03 -0.54
CA VAL A 6 -24.06 61.75 -1.38
C VAL A 6 -22.57 61.83 -0.96
N ASP A 7 -21.65 61.40 -1.85
CA ASP A 7 -20.75 62.33 -2.58
C ASP A 7 -20.19 61.79 -3.93
N SER A 8 -19.35 62.58 -4.62
CA SER A 8 -19.42 62.77 -6.09
C SER A 8 -18.07 62.80 -6.86
N ASN A 9 -18.12 62.52 -8.17
CA ASN A 9 -17.11 62.73 -9.24
C ASN A 9 -15.75 61.98 -9.12
N VAL A 10 -15.22 61.28 -10.14
CA VAL A 10 -14.95 61.56 -11.59
C VAL A 10 -13.60 62.24 -11.85
N HIS A 11 -12.62 61.47 -12.35
CA HIS A 11 -11.99 61.69 -13.66
C HIS A 11 -11.13 60.48 -14.11
N ALA A 12 -10.73 60.45 -15.39
CA ALA A 12 -9.93 59.41 -16.03
C ALA A 12 -8.95 60.00 -17.05
N ALA A 13 -8.14 59.12 -17.68
CA ALA A 13 -6.99 59.41 -18.56
C ALA A 13 -5.72 59.88 -17.81
N SER A 14 -4.50 59.64 -18.31
CA SER A 14 -4.10 59.29 -19.68
C SER A 14 -2.88 58.36 -19.75
N ASN A 15 -2.76 57.56 -20.83
CA ASN A 15 -1.47 57.41 -21.50
C ASN A 15 -1.58 56.87 -22.94
N GLY A 16 -0.90 57.55 -23.86
CA GLY A 16 -0.74 57.19 -25.27
C GLY A 16 -0.09 58.38 -26.00
N GLY A 17 0.83 58.20 -26.95
CA GLY A 17 1.44 56.99 -27.49
C GLY A 17 2.19 57.34 -28.78
N GLN A 18 2.53 56.33 -29.61
CA GLN A 18 3.04 56.49 -31.00
C GLN A 18 4.48 57.09 -31.11
N LYS A 19 5.27 56.90 -32.19
CA LYS A 19 5.01 56.21 -33.48
C LYS A 19 6.29 55.68 -34.17
N ASP A 20 6.04 54.81 -35.15
CA ASP A 20 6.85 54.28 -36.26
C ASP A 20 7.41 55.39 -37.22
N PRO A 21 8.01 55.11 -38.42
CA PRO A 21 8.32 53.83 -39.10
C PRO A 21 9.70 53.73 -39.84
N SER A 22 9.94 52.60 -40.55
CA SER A 22 10.29 52.54 -42.00
C SER A 22 11.40 51.55 -42.46
N GLU A 23 11.01 50.69 -43.42
CA GLU A 23 11.72 50.05 -44.57
C GLU A 23 13.27 50.09 -44.69
N HIS A 24 13.99 49.03 -45.10
CA HIS A 24 14.03 48.49 -46.48
C HIS A 24 14.88 47.18 -46.66
N LEU A 25 14.49 46.38 -47.69
CA LEU A 25 15.25 45.53 -48.64
C LEU A 25 16.53 44.68 -48.31
N GLU A 26 16.52 43.49 -48.93
CA GLU A 26 17.58 42.49 -49.24
C GLU A 26 18.47 42.87 -50.49
N PRO A 27 19.43 42.05 -51.02
CA PRO A 27 20.16 40.87 -50.52
C PRO A 27 21.74 40.94 -50.63
N PRO A 28 22.51 40.12 -51.41
CA PRO A 28 23.37 39.06 -50.83
C PRO A 28 24.87 39.01 -51.28
N ARG A 29 25.64 38.07 -50.67
CA ARG A 29 26.93 37.45 -51.12
C ARG A 29 27.13 36.16 -50.29
N SER A 30 27.48 34.95 -50.75
CA SER A 30 28.29 34.43 -51.89
C SER A 30 29.79 34.78 -51.81
N SER A 31 30.78 33.95 -52.14
CA SER A 31 30.90 32.49 -52.44
C SER A 31 32.37 32.06 -52.11
N SER A 32 32.92 30.85 -52.27
CA SER A 32 32.57 29.48 -52.73
C SER A 32 33.55 28.51 -51.98
N LYS A 33 33.83 27.21 -52.21
CA LYS A 33 33.93 26.23 -53.33
C LYS A 33 33.72 24.80 -52.73
N SER A 34 33.32 23.69 -53.37
CA SER A 34 33.65 23.00 -54.65
C SER A 34 35.07 22.42 -54.71
N ARG A 35 35.39 21.21 -55.21
CA ARG A 35 34.70 20.10 -55.95
C ARG A 35 35.56 18.81 -55.67
N SER A 36 35.32 17.53 -56.00
CA SER A 36 34.44 16.79 -56.93
C SER A 36 34.29 15.31 -56.43
N VAL A 37 34.12 14.23 -57.23
CA VAL A 37 32.99 13.70 -58.05
C VAL A 37 33.38 12.29 -58.55
N GLU A 38 32.42 11.34 -58.67
CA GLU A 38 32.50 10.00 -59.32
C GLU A 38 33.54 8.97 -58.75
N GLY A 39 33.41 7.65 -58.91
CA GLY A 39 32.34 6.82 -59.51
C GLY A 39 32.65 5.30 -59.48
N ASP A 40 31.67 4.48 -59.85
CA ASP A 40 31.69 3.03 -60.20
C ASP A 40 31.97 1.89 -59.17
N GLU A 41 31.35 0.75 -59.47
CA GLU A 41 31.41 -0.64 -58.94
C GLU A 41 31.33 -1.57 -60.20
N PRO A 42 31.47 -2.93 -60.17
CA PRO A 42 31.71 -3.87 -59.05
C PRO A 42 32.71 -5.05 -59.30
N LEU A 43 33.15 -5.72 -58.21
CA LEU A 43 33.51 -7.18 -58.07
C LEU A 43 34.60 -7.85 -58.97
N PRO A 44 35.07 -9.10 -58.70
CA PRO A 44 35.40 -9.81 -57.43
C PRO A 44 36.89 -10.33 -57.42
N PRO A 45 37.45 -10.97 -56.35
CA PRO A 45 37.30 -12.44 -56.10
C PRO A 45 37.40 -12.87 -54.60
N GLN A 46 37.56 -14.18 -54.34
CA GLN A 46 37.70 -14.86 -53.02
C GLN A 46 39.18 -15.19 -52.67
N PRO A 47 39.52 -16.04 -51.66
CA PRO A 47 39.35 -15.94 -50.20
C PRO A 47 40.70 -16.11 -49.42
N SER A 48 40.63 -16.37 -48.08
CA SER A 48 41.74 -16.66 -47.12
C SER A 48 42.51 -15.41 -46.59
N GLU A 49 43.17 -15.41 -45.42
CA GLU A 49 43.34 -16.43 -44.35
C GLU A 49 43.49 -15.79 -42.93
N LEU A 50 43.76 -16.60 -41.90
CA LEU A 50 43.75 -16.24 -40.46
C LEU A 50 44.77 -15.20 -39.99
N SER A 51 44.35 -14.31 -39.08
CA SER A 51 45.17 -13.89 -37.92
C SER A 51 44.28 -13.45 -36.74
N GLN A 52 44.82 -13.43 -35.52
CA GLN A 52 44.04 -13.38 -34.27
C GLN A 52 44.31 -12.12 -33.43
N THR A 53 43.30 -11.56 -32.76
CA THR A 53 43.33 -11.08 -31.34
C THR A 53 41.90 -10.67 -30.90
N PRO A 54 41.60 -10.58 -29.59
CA PRO A 54 40.38 -11.23 -29.10
C PRO A 54 39.14 -10.34 -28.99
N ALA A 55 38.00 -10.91 -29.38
CA ALA A 55 36.71 -10.45 -28.91
C ALA A 55 36.52 -10.86 -27.44
N THR A 56 36.32 -9.90 -26.55
CA THR A 56 36.03 -10.16 -25.12
C THR A 56 34.72 -10.91 -25.00
N ALA A 57 34.80 -12.20 -24.65
CA ALA A 57 33.63 -13.07 -24.60
C ALA A 57 32.59 -12.59 -23.58
N ALA A 58 31.31 -12.63 -23.97
CA ALA A 58 30.21 -12.44 -23.04
C ALA A 58 30.25 -13.55 -21.98
N ALA A 59 30.25 -13.17 -20.70
CA ALA A 59 30.24 -14.11 -19.58
C ALA A 59 28.87 -14.81 -19.48
N GLY A 60 28.71 -15.92 -20.20
CA GLY A 60 27.55 -16.79 -20.04
C GLY A 60 27.54 -17.42 -18.65
N ASN A 61 26.37 -17.42 -17.99
CA ASN A 61 26.18 -18.05 -16.68
C ASN A 61 26.38 -19.56 -16.80
N ASN A 62 27.60 -20.03 -16.57
CA ASN A 62 27.98 -21.43 -16.76
C ASN A 62 27.55 -22.27 -15.54
N THR A 63 26.26 -22.59 -15.46
CA THR A 63 25.69 -23.48 -14.45
C THR A 63 26.25 -24.89 -14.62
N GLN A 64 27.32 -25.19 -13.88
CA GLN A 64 28.11 -26.41 -14.05
C GLN A 64 27.30 -27.64 -13.61
N ILE A 65 26.74 -28.37 -14.59
CA ILE A 65 25.84 -29.50 -14.36
C ILE A 65 26.56 -30.60 -13.56
N VAL A 66 26.09 -30.85 -12.34
CA VAL A 66 26.64 -31.86 -11.43
C VAL A 66 25.94 -33.19 -11.69
N ILE A 67 26.62 -34.10 -12.41
CA ILE A 67 26.15 -35.46 -12.65
C ILE A 67 26.70 -36.39 -11.57
N ASP A 68 25.81 -36.97 -10.78
CA ASP A 68 26.13 -38.00 -9.80
C ASP A 68 25.94 -39.39 -10.44
N PRO A 69 27.02 -40.15 -10.71
CA PRO A 69 26.94 -41.44 -11.41
C PRO A 69 26.29 -42.55 -10.56
N THR A 70 26.00 -42.30 -9.27
CA THR A 70 25.26 -43.24 -8.41
C THR A 70 23.74 -43.07 -8.48
N LYS A 71 23.26 -42.06 -9.23
CA LYS A 71 21.85 -41.66 -9.28
C LYS A 71 21.27 -41.77 -10.68
N ASP A 72 19.97 -42.07 -10.75
CA ASP A 72 19.24 -42.13 -12.01
C ASP A 72 19.20 -40.76 -12.71
N LEU A 73 19.01 -40.77 -14.04
CA LEU A 73 18.91 -39.59 -14.88
C LEU A 73 17.87 -38.59 -14.35
N TRP A 74 16.70 -39.06 -13.90
CA TRP A 74 15.66 -38.19 -13.35
C TRP A 74 16.05 -37.54 -12.02
N GLN A 75 16.83 -38.22 -11.18
CA GLN A 75 17.33 -37.67 -9.92
C GLN A 75 18.42 -36.61 -10.18
N ASN A 76 19.28 -36.86 -11.16
CA ASN A 76 20.27 -35.89 -11.62
C ASN A 76 19.61 -34.65 -12.28
N ILE A 77 18.57 -34.84 -13.10
CA ILE A 77 17.78 -33.73 -13.65
C ILE A 77 17.09 -32.95 -12.52
N ALA A 78 16.37 -33.62 -11.62
CA ALA A 78 15.67 -32.95 -10.51
C ALA A 78 16.62 -32.16 -9.60
N ARG A 79 17.82 -32.69 -9.35
CA ARG A 79 18.89 -31.97 -8.64
C ARG A 79 19.34 -30.73 -9.40
N ASN A 80 19.78 -30.88 -10.65
CA ASN A 80 20.32 -29.75 -11.42
C ASN A 80 19.25 -28.69 -11.73
N VAL A 81 17.97 -29.06 -11.89
CA VAL A 81 16.86 -28.10 -11.99
C VAL A 81 16.69 -27.33 -10.68
N LYS A 82 16.76 -28.00 -9.52
CA LYS A 82 16.69 -27.33 -8.22
C LYS A 82 17.89 -26.40 -7.97
N ASP A 83 19.10 -26.87 -8.31
CA ASP A 83 20.35 -26.14 -8.08
C ASP A 83 20.56 -24.99 -9.10
N ALA A 84 19.94 -25.05 -10.29
CA ALA A 84 19.98 -23.99 -11.32
C ALA A 84 18.76 -23.05 -11.31
N ASN A 85 17.68 -23.38 -10.59
CA ASN A 85 16.55 -22.48 -10.42
C ASN A 85 16.91 -21.35 -9.44
N VAL A 86 17.47 -20.26 -9.98
CA VAL A 86 17.78 -19.06 -9.19
C VAL A 86 16.48 -18.50 -8.60
N GLU A 87 16.29 -18.68 -7.30
CA GLU A 87 15.05 -18.30 -6.60
C GLU A 87 14.77 -16.81 -6.78
N GLN A 88 13.74 -16.51 -7.57
CA GLN A 88 13.24 -15.16 -7.76
C GLN A 88 12.60 -14.71 -6.45
N ALA A 89 13.17 -13.69 -5.80
CA ALA A 89 12.65 -13.21 -4.52
C ALA A 89 11.27 -12.57 -4.71
N GLU A 90 10.25 -13.22 -4.15
CA GLU A 90 8.86 -12.76 -4.14
C GLU A 90 8.48 -12.20 -2.77
N THR A 91 7.83 -11.03 -2.76
CA THR A 91 7.31 -10.37 -1.55
C THR A 91 5.85 -9.98 -1.77
N ASN A 92 5.00 -10.13 -0.74
CA ASN A 92 3.56 -9.87 -0.83
C ASN A 92 3.17 -8.68 0.05
N LEU A 93 2.80 -7.53 -0.54
CA LEU A 93 2.21 -6.40 0.18
C LEU A 93 0.68 -6.50 0.19
N VAL A 94 0.08 -6.57 1.38
CA VAL A 94 -1.36 -6.35 1.55
C VAL A 94 -1.64 -4.93 2.05
N VAL A 95 -2.53 -4.21 1.37
CA VAL A 95 -2.91 -2.83 1.69
C VAL A 95 -4.38 -2.80 2.11
N VAL A 96 -4.61 -2.34 3.34
CA VAL A 96 -5.93 -2.35 4.00
C VAL A 96 -6.25 -0.97 4.58
N GLY A 97 -7.52 -0.69 4.86
CA GLY A 97 -7.94 0.62 5.39
C GLY A 97 -9.29 1.07 4.86
N ALA A 98 -9.79 2.20 5.37
CA ALA A 98 -11.10 2.77 5.04
C ALA A 98 -11.32 2.99 3.52
N PRO A 99 -12.57 3.03 3.03
CA PRO A 99 -12.86 3.57 1.70
C PRO A 99 -12.35 5.02 1.61
N GLY A 100 -11.93 5.45 0.42
CA GLY A 100 -11.45 6.82 0.19
C GLY A 100 -10.07 7.18 0.76
N SER A 101 -9.44 6.35 1.62
CA SER A 101 -8.15 6.66 2.28
C SER A 101 -6.91 6.71 1.36
N GLY A 102 -7.08 6.57 0.04
CA GLY A 102 -6.02 6.76 -0.96
C GLY A 102 -5.04 5.58 -1.12
N LYS A 103 -5.40 4.38 -0.67
CA LYS A 103 -4.65 3.12 -0.85
C LYS A 103 -4.09 2.95 -2.27
N THR A 104 -4.96 3.04 -3.27
CA THR A 104 -4.60 2.86 -4.69
C THR A 104 -3.64 3.95 -5.19
N THR A 105 -3.74 5.16 -4.66
CA THR A 105 -2.80 6.26 -4.93
C THR A 105 -1.42 5.99 -4.33
N LEU A 106 -1.37 5.45 -3.11
CA LEU A 106 -0.12 5.02 -2.47
C LEU A 106 0.55 3.86 -3.23
N LEU A 107 -0.24 2.89 -3.72
CA LEU A 107 0.22 1.83 -4.60
C LEU A 107 0.77 2.37 -5.92
N ASN A 108 0.07 3.29 -6.58
CA ASN A 108 0.55 3.92 -7.81
C ASN A 108 1.87 4.69 -7.59
N ARG A 109 2.05 5.38 -6.46
CA ARG A 109 3.34 6.01 -6.07
C ARG A 109 4.47 4.98 -5.97
N ILE A 110 4.19 3.76 -5.50
CA ILE A 110 5.17 2.65 -5.48
C ILE A 110 5.49 2.18 -6.91
N TYR A 111 4.49 1.99 -7.76
CA TYR A 111 4.67 1.49 -9.14
C TYR A 111 5.57 2.40 -9.99
N THR A 112 5.41 3.72 -9.89
CA THR A 112 6.29 4.70 -10.55
C THR A 112 7.76 4.58 -10.10
N SER A 113 8.03 4.00 -8.93
CA SER A 113 9.39 3.75 -8.45
C SER A 113 10.04 2.48 -9.00
N PHE A 114 9.23 1.46 -9.35
CA PHE A 114 9.73 0.14 -9.75
C PHE A 114 9.66 -0.07 -11.26
N GLN A 115 8.70 0.56 -11.94
CA GLN A 115 8.52 0.48 -13.40
C GLN A 115 9.35 1.52 -14.14
N SER A 116 10.67 1.49 -13.96
CA SER A 116 11.58 2.25 -14.82
C SER A 116 11.82 1.48 -16.13
N SER A 117 11.65 2.15 -17.28
CA SER A 117 11.82 1.64 -18.65
C SER A 117 11.05 0.35 -19.05
N SER A 118 9.93 0.49 -19.79
CA SER A 118 9.59 -0.35 -20.98
C SER A 118 8.12 -0.24 -21.47
N SER A 119 7.17 0.32 -20.71
CA SER A 119 5.78 0.50 -21.19
C SER A 119 5.17 1.85 -20.79
N GLY A 120 4.15 2.29 -21.54
CA GLY A 120 3.71 3.68 -21.58
C GLY A 120 3.17 4.22 -20.25
N SER A 121 3.91 5.18 -19.66
CA SER A 121 3.49 5.90 -18.44
C SER A 121 2.43 6.97 -18.76
N GLY A 122 1.21 6.51 -19.00
CA GLY A 122 0.02 7.34 -18.87
C GLY A 122 -0.50 7.30 -17.42
N SER A 123 -0.97 8.42 -16.89
CA SER A 123 -1.66 8.43 -15.59
C SER A 123 -2.94 7.62 -15.69
N LYS A 124 -2.90 6.35 -15.25
CA LYS A 124 -4.09 5.51 -15.15
C LYS A 124 -5.02 6.14 -14.11
N ARG A 125 -6.18 6.64 -14.56
CA ARG A 125 -7.26 7.09 -13.67
C ARG A 125 -7.48 6.02 -12.61
N VAL A 126 -7.44 6.42 -11.34
CA VAL A 126 -7.61 5.53 -10.19
C VAL A 126 -8.98 4.87 -10.30
N LYS A 127 -9.00 3.58 -10.65
CA LYS A 127 -10.21 2.77 -10.65
C LYS A 127 -10.60 2.51 -9.20
N THR A 128 -11.88 2.68 -8.86
CA THR A 128 -12.42 2.28 -7.56
C THR A 128 -12.21 0.78 -7.33
N THR A 129 -11.45 0.44 -6.30
CA THR A 129 -11.20 -0.93 -5.81
C THR A 129 -12.51 -1.63 -5.55
N THR A 130 -12.71 -2.84 -6.09
CA THR A 130 -14.04 -3.48 -6.07
C THR A 130 -14.26 -4.30 -4.80
N ALA A 131 -13.36 -5.22 -4.50
CA ALA A 131 -13.40 -6.07 -3.30
C ALA A 131 -11.98 -6.47 -2.86
N LEU A 132 -11.26 -7.18 -3.74
CA LEU A 132 -9.83 -7.45 -3.65
C LEU A 132 -9.24 -7.24 -5.05
N ASP A 133 -8.44 -6.19 -5.23
CA ASP A 133 -7.75 -5.92 -6.49
C ASP A 133 -6.29 -6.40 -6.37
N TYR A 134 -5.84 -7.23 -7.32
CA TYR A 134 -4.48 -7.77 -7.41
C TYR A 134 -3.66 -7.03 -8.47
N SER A 135 -2.38 -6.78 -8.17
CA SER A 135 -1.39 -6.28 -9.13
C SER A 135 0.01 -6.72 -8.75
N PHE A 136 1.00 -6.58 -9.64
CA PHE A 136 2.39 -6.91 -9.34
C PHE A 136 3.34 -5.92 -10.03
N ALA A 137 4.55 -5.80 -9.51
CA ALA A 137 5.66 -5.09 -10.14
C ALA A 137 6.94 -5.92 -10.04
N ARG A 138 7.79 -5.83 -11.06
CA ARG A 138 9.16 -6.35 -11.02
C ARG A 138 10.12 -5.17 -10.92
N ARG A 139 11.14 -5.27 -10.07
CA ARG A 139 12.18 -4.24 -9.94
C ARG A 139 13.34 -4.55 -10.89
N SER A 140 13.77 -3.57 -11.69
CA SER A 140 14.86 -3.75 -12.64
C SER A 140 16.22 -3.86 -11.94
N GLU A 141 16.69 -5.10 -11.76
CA GLU A 141 18.01 -5.43 -11.21
C GLU A 141 18.79 -6.29 -12.20
N ARG A 142 20.13 -6.27 -12.12
CA ARG A 142 21.02 -6.82 -13.18
C ARG A 142 20.99 -8.34 -13.32
N ASN A 143 20.49 -9.06 -12.31
CA ASN A 143 20.56 -10.51 -12.19
C ASN A 143 19.15 -11.13 -12.35
N VAL A 144 18.43 -11.26 -11.25
CA VAL A 144 17.02 -11.70 -11.22
C VAL A 144 16.20 -10.58 -10.59
N ALA A 145 15.25 -10.03 -11.36
CA ALA A 145 14.38 -8.96 -10.93
C ALA A 145 13.40 -9.45 -9.83
N PRO A 146 13.46 -8.97 -8.58
CA PRO A 146 12.53 -9.41 -7.55
C PRO A 146 11.10 -8.93 -7.85
N VAL A 147 10.11 -9.70 -7.38
CA VAL A 147 8.69 -9.45 -7.63
C VAL A 147 8.02 -8.99 -6.35
N ALA A 148 7.33 -7.84 -6.41
CA ALA A 148 6.37 -7.45 -5.40
C ALA A 148 4.96 -7.71 -5.92
N HIS A 149 4.19 -8.48 -5.16
CA HIS A 149 2.76 -8.72 -5.35
C HIS A 149 1.99 -7.76 -4.44
N PHE A 150 0.91 -7.18 -4.96
CA PHE A 150 0.14 -6.13 -4.29
C PHE A 150 -1.34 -6.52 -4.24
N TRP A 151 -1.88 -6.52 -3.04
CA TRP A 151 -3.24 -6.95 -2.72
C TRP A 151 -3.98 -5.80 -2.01
N GLU A 152 -4.90 -5.12 -2.69
CA GLU A 152 -5.69 -4.03 -2.07
C GLU A 152 -7.08 -4.53 -1.67
N ILE A 153 -7.43 -4.43 -0.37
CA ILE A 153 -8.78 -4.75 0.13
C ILE A 153 -9.66 -3.49 0.12
N ALA A 154 -10.79 -3.57 -0.57
CA ALA A 154 -11.74 -2.48 -0.74
C ALA A 154 -12.71 -2.33 0.46
N GLN A 155 -13.51 -1.25 0.45
CA GLN A 155 -14.71 -1.05 1.29
C GLN A 155 -14.50 -1.16 2.82
N GLY A 156 -13.27 -1.02 3.31
CA GLY A 156 -12.98 -1.01 4.75
C GLY A 156 -13.22 -2.37 5.41
N THR A 157 -13.81 -2.38 6.60
CA THR A 157 -13.93 -3.57 7.45
C THR A 157 -14.86 -4.66 6.88
N GLN A 158 -15.79 -4.31 5.98
CA GLN A 158 -16.77 -5.22 5.40
C GLN A 158 -16.13 -6.43 4.67
N PHE A 159 -14.97 -6.22 4.01
CA PHE A 159 -14.23 -7.27 3.32
C PHE A 159 -12.99 -7.79 4.07
N SER A 160 -12.96 -7.61 5.39
CA SER A 160 -11.92 -8.16 6.29
C SER A 160 -11.70 -9.68 6.17
N GLN A 161 -12.68 -10.45 5.69
CA GLN A 161 -12.54 -11.88 5.41
C GLN A 161 -11.58 -12.17 4.24
N LEU A 162 -11.40 -11.24 3.30
CA LEU A 162 -10.47 -11.42 2.17
C LEU A 162 -9.00 -11.43 2.61
N LEU A 163 -8.69 -10.92 3.80
CA LEU A 163 -7.36 -11.08 4.41
C LEU A 163 -7.02 -12.56 4.65
N ASP A 164 -8.02 -13.41 4.88
CA ASP A 164 -7.82 -14.86 5.05
C ASP A 164 -7.54 -15.60 3.73
N VAL A 165 -7.78 -14.94 2.59
CA VAL A 165 -7.44 -15.44 1.25
C VAL A 165 -6.03 -14.98 0.86
N VAL A 166 -5.67 -13.73 1.20
CA VAL A 166 -4.36 -13.14 0.87
C VAL A 166 -3.24 -13.69 1.76
N VAL A 167 -3.45 -13.78 3.08
CA VAL A 167 -2.42 -14.20 4.04
C VAL A 167 -2.56 -15.70 4.30
N THR A 168 -1.67 -16.53 3.75
CA THR A 168 -1.73 -18.00 3.81
C THR A 168 -0.54 -18.59 4.59
N PRO A 169 -0.62 -19.82 5.12
CA PRO A 169 0.52 -20.48 5.79
C PRO A 169 1.76 -20.66 4.90
N GLU A 170 1.59 -20.55 3.58
CA GLU A 170 2.67 -20.64 2.59
C GLU A 170 3.37 -19.28 2.44
N ASN A 171 2.63 -18.19 2.22
CA ASN A 171 3.21 -16.87 1.95
C ASN A 171 3.47 -16.00 3.19
N VAL A 172 2.96 -16.35 4.38
CA VAL A 172 3.03 -15.52 5.61
C VAL A 172 4.43 -15.00 5.95
N HIS A 173 5.48 -15.74 5.57
CA HIS A 173 6.87 -15.37 5.83
C HIS A 173 7.43 -14.29 4.88
N THR A 174 6.86 -14.12 3.68
CA THR A 174 7.15 -13.04 2.70
C THR A 174 6.05 -11.98 2.64
N MET A 175 5.06 -12.02 3.55
CA MET A 175 4.07 -10.96 3.70
C MET A 175 4.67 -9.69 4.31
N VAL A 176 4.16 -8.56 3.85
CA VAL A 176 4.27 -7.21 4.42
C VAL A 176 2.86 -6.61 4.44
N ALA A 177 2.53 -5.80 5.43
CA ALA A 177 1.23 -5.14 5.54
C ALA A 177 1.34 -3.61 5.58
N ALA A 178 0.40 -2.91 4.93
CA ALA A 178 0.20 -1.47 5.06
C ALA A 178 -1.25 -1.17 5.49
N VAL A 179 -1.40 -0.57 6.67
CA VAL A 179 -2.69 -0.13 7.22
C VAL A 179 -2.83 1.37 6.94
N VAL A 180 -3.76 1.75 6.07
CA VAL A 180 -3.91 3.12 5.56
C VAL A 180 -5.09 3.84 6.20
N VAL A 181 -4.73 4.77 7.07
CA VAL A 181 -5.59 5.74 7.76
C VAL A 181 -5.69 7.02 6.94
N ASP A 182 -6.80 7.73 7.06
CA ASP A 182 -7.07 9.00 6.39
C ASP A 182 -7.06 10.15 7.41
N ALA A 183 -6.20 11.15 7.20
CA ALA A 183 -6.01 12.30 8.08
C ALA A 183 -6.81 13.56 7.66
N SER A 184 -7.66 13.45 6.63
CA SER A 184 -8.62 14.52 6.31
C SER A 184 -9.76 14.56 7.32
N GLU A 185 -10.43 15.71 7.43
CA GLU A 185 -11.56 15.94 8.36
C GLU A 185 -12.68 14.89 8.26
N GLU A 186 -12.87 14.27 7.08
CA GLU A 186 -13.85 13.19 6.91
C GLU A 186 -13.37 11.83 7.41
N GLY A 187 -12.06 11.61 7.48
CA GLY A 187 -11.40 10.35 7.82
C GLY A 187 -10.96 10.25 9.28
N LEU A 188 -10.54 11.35 9.91
CA LEU A 188 -10.17 11.42 11.32
C LEU A 188 -11.21 10.77 12.27
N PRO A 189 -12.53 10.97 12.10
CA PRO A 189 -13.55 10.37 12.98
C PRO A 189 -13.65 8.84 12.93
N VAL A 190 -12.99 8.18 11.97
CA VAL A 190 -12.90 6.70 11.87
C VAL A 190 -11.45 6.20 11.85
N ALA A 191 -10.48 7.10 12.05
CA ALA A 191 -9.05 6.80 11.92
C ALA A 191 -8.55 5.81 12.98
N TRP A 192 -8.86 6.06 14.25
CA TRP A 192 -8.48 5.20 15.37
C TRP A 192 -9.04 3.78 15.24
N GLU A 193 -10.33 3.67 14.89
CA GLU A 193 -11.03 2.40 14.74
C GLU A 193 -10.52 1.63 13.52
N THR A 194 -10.26 2.31 12.40
CA THR A 194 -9.62 1.72 11.22
C THR A 194 -8.23 1.16 11.56
N ALA A 195 -7.39 1.93 12.24
CA ALA A 195 -6.03 1.52 12.60
C ALA A 195 -6.05 0.30 13.54
N THR A 196 -6.76 0.40 14.66
CA THR A 196 -6.81 -0.64 15.69
C THR A 196 -7.47 -1.92 15.20
N TYR A 197 -8.55 -1.82 14.40
CA TYR A 197 -9.19 -2.99 13.78
C TYR A 197 -8.22 -3.77 12.88
N TRP A 198 -7.55 -3.09 11.96
CA TRP A 198 -6.70 -3.78 10.98
C TRP A 198 -5.41 -4.33 11.58
N LEU A 199 -4.80 -3.62 12.55
CA LEU A 199 -3.65 -4.13 13.30
C LEU A 199 -4.01 -5.41 14.09
N ARG A 200 -5.13 -5.39 14.84
CA ARG A 200 -5.66 -6.57 15.55
C ARG A 200 -6.01 -7.72 14.61
N ARG A 201 -6.66 -7.43 13.47
CA ARG A 201 -7.11 -8.44 12.51
C ARG A 201 -5.95 -9.11 11.78
N LEU A 202 -4.88 -8.38 11.50
CA LEU A 202 -3.63 -8.92 10.98
C LEU A 202 -2.94 -9.80 12.02
N ASP A 203 -2.76 -9.30 13.24
CA ASP A 203 -2.10 -10.03 14.33
C ASP A 203 -2.81 -11.36 14.65
N HIS A 204 -4.15 -11.34 14.79
CA HIS A 204 -4.95 -12.56 14.92
C HIS A 204 -4.74 -13.53 13.75
N ARG A 205 -4.72 -13.05 12.50
CA ARG A 205 -4.50 -13.94 11.33
C ARG A 205 -3.12 -14.59 11.35
N VAL A 206 -2.07 -13.84 11.70
CA VAL A 206 -0.72 -14.37 11.76
C VAL A 206 -0.54 -15.31 12.96
N SER A 207 -1.21 -15.05 14.09
CA SER A 207 -1.26 -15.95 15.25
C SER A 207 -1.97 -17.27 14.91
N ASP A 208 -3.15 -17.21 14.28
CA ASP A 208 -3.92 -18.36 13.80
C ASP A 208 -3.10 -19.26 12.87
N ILE A 209 -2.39 -18.66 11.91
CA ILE A 209 -1.47 -19.37 11.02
C ILE A 209 -0.31 -19.96 11.82
N SER A 210 0.31 -19.18 12.69
CA SER A 210 1.46 -19.60 13.50
C SER A 210 1.14 -20.81 14.38
N GLN A 211 -0.04 -20.84 15.01
CA GLN A 211 -0.51 -21.98 15.79
C GLN A 211 -0.69 -23.22 14.91
N ARG A 212 -1.35 -23.09 13.75
CA ARG A 212 -1.53 -24.18 12.78
C ARG A 212 -0.21 -24.69 12.19
N MET A 213 0.80 -23.82 12.05
CA MET A 213 2.14 -24.18 11.61
C MET A 213 2.95 -24.88 12.71
N LYS A 214 2.89 -24.39 13.96
CA LYS A 214 3.53 -25.05 15.12
C LYS A 214 2.92 -26.44 15.38
N ALA A 215 1.60 -26.59 15.25
CA ALA A 215 0.92 -27.89 15.36
C ALA A 215 1.34 -28.90 14.26
N LYS A 216 1.92 -28.42 13.14
CA LYS A 216 2.53 -29.23 12.08
C LYS A 216 4.06 -29.38 12.22
N GLY A 217 4.65 -28.97 13.36
CA GLY A 217 6.09 -29.04 13.62
C GLY A 217 6.94 -28.01 12.89
N SER A 218 6.36 -26.95 12.33
CA SER A 218 7.11 -25.93 11.59
C SER A 218 7.83 -24.93 12.52
N THR A 219 9.12 -24.69 12.26
CA THR A 219 9.94 -23.67 12.93
C THR A 219 9.81 -22.28 12.31
N THR A 220 9.05 -22.11 11.22
CA THR A 220 8.90 -20.82 10.52
C THR A 220 8.33 -19.71 11.41
N PRO A 221 7.29 -19.92 12.24
CA PRO A 221 6.74 -18.86 13.11
C PRO A 221 7.77 -18.30 14.11
N GLU A 222 8.63 -19.16 14.65
CA GLU A 222 9.67 -18.72 15.60
C GLU A 222 10.76 -17.93 14.89
N LYS A 223 11.19 -18.38 13.71
CA LYS A 223 12.11 -17.63 12.84
C LYS A 223 11.55 -16.26 12.46
N MET A 224 10.23 -16.16 12.19
CA MET A 224 9.57 -14.87 11.91
C MET A 224 9.54 -13.94 13.12
N LEU A 225 9.21 -14.45 14.32
CA LEU A 225 9.23 -13.67 15.55
C LEU A 225 10.65 -13.20 15.90
N THR A 226 11.64 -14.08 15.81
CA THR A 226 13.06 -13.72 16.01
C THR A 226 13.55 -12.72 14.97
N ARG A 227 13.07 -12.78 13.72
CA ARG A 227 13.35 -11.77 12.68
C ARG A 227 12.79 -10.41 13.08
N ALA A 228 11.55 -10.33 13.57
CA ALA A 228 10.94 -9.08 14.02
C ALA A 228 11.66 -8.49 15.25
N GLN A 229 11.97 -9.32 16.25
CA GLN A 229 12.75 -8.89 17.43
C GLN A 229 14.13 -8.34 17.03
N LYS A 230 14.84 -8.99 16.10
CA LYS A 230 16.12 -8.51 15.58
C LYS A 230 16.00 -7.24 14.72
N ALA A 231 14.86 -7.01 14.08
CA ALA A 231 14.62 -5.81 13.27
C ALA A 231 14.34 -4.55 14.12
N ILE A 232 13.83 -4.73 15.34
CA ILE A 232 13.65 -3.66 16.35
C ILE A 232 14.93 -3.47 17.18
N GLY A 233 15.63 -4.56 17.47
CA GLY A 233 16.80 -4.61 18.35
C GLY A 233 16.50 -5.42 19.60
N LEU A 234 17.41 -6.34 19.96
CA LEU A 234 17.21 -7.25 21.10
C LEU A 234 17.30 -6.52 22.45
N ASP A 235 18.08 -5.44 22.50
CA ASP A 235 18.28 -4.59 23.69
C ASP A 235 17.27 -3.42 23.76
N HIS A 236 16.22 -3.42 22.92
CA HIS A 236 15.24 -2.34 22.88
C HIS A 236 14.35 -2.35 24.14
N PRO A 237 14.22 -1.23 24.88
CA PRO A 237 13.60 -1.22 26.21
C PRO A 237 12.14 -1.68 26.21
N ASP A 238 11.40 -1.37 25.13
CA ASP A 238 9.97 -1.67 25.02
C ASP A 238 9.68 -3.10 24.51
N LEU A 239 10.69 -3.90 24.15
CA LEU A 239 10.52 -5.14 23.37
C LEU A 239 9.58 -6.16 24.00
N GLN A 240 9.48 -6.19 25.34
CA GLN A 240 8.56 -7.09 26.08
C GLN A 240 7.09 -6.62 26.09
N ARG A 241 6.84 -5.35 25.77
CA ARG A 241 5.51 -4.72 25.75
C ARG A 241 4.91 -4.65 24.34
N MET A 242 5.75 -4.76 23.31
CA MET A 242 5.35 -4.75 21.90
C MET A 242 4.70 -6.08 21.47
N ARG A 243 3.67 -5.99 20.63
CA ARG A 243 2.84 -7.11 20.13
C ARG A 243 3.32 -7.52 18.73
N LEU A 244 4.40 -8.29 18.68
CA LEU A 244 5.11 -8.61 17.44
C LEU A 244 4.51 -9.83 16.72
N SER A 245 3.75 -9.58 15.65
CA SER A 245 3.18 -10.64 14.81
C SER A 245 4.21 -11.44 14.00
N GLY A 246 5.39 -10.86 13.73
CA GLY A 246 6.41 -11.44 12.84
C GLY A 246 6.29 -11.03 11.36
N VAL A 247 5.22 -10.33 10.99
CA VAL A 247 5.00 -9.73 9.66
C VAL A 247 5.34 -8.24 9.71
N PRO A 248 6.31 -7.75 8.90
CA PRO A 248 6.60 -6.32 8.78
C PRO A 248 5.35 -5.53 8.41
N THR A 249 5.02 -4.52 9.22
CA THR A 249 3.78 -3.76 9.11
C THR A 249 4.09 -2.26 9.08
N VAL A 250 3.32 -1.49 8.33
CA VAL A 250 3.42 -0.03 8.24
C VAL A 250 2.05 0.59 8.48
N LEU A 251 1.94 1.46 9.49
CA LEU A 251 0.79 2.31 9.71
C LEU A 251 0.99 3.62 8.93
N VAL A 252 0.12 3.85 7.94
CA VAL A 252 0.22 4.97 7.00
C VAL A 252 -0.88 5.97 7.27
N ILE A 253 -0.50 7.21 7.57
CA ILE A 253 -1.42 8.30 7.85
C ILE A 253 -1.41 9.21 6.62
N ASN A 254 -2.35 8.96 5.70
CA ASN A 254 -2.38 9.58 4.38
C ASN A 254 -3.25 10.84 4.37
N LYS A 255 -3.04 11.71 3.37
CA LYS A 255 -3.69 13.03 3.21
C LYS A 255 -3.38 14.00 4.36
N ILE A 256 -2.16 13.99 4.91
CA ILE A 256 -1.77 14.92 5.99
C ILE A 256 -1.80 16.40 5.55
N ASP A 257 -1.78 16.65 4.24
CA ASP A 257 -2.00 17.94 3.57
C ASP A 257 -3.48 18.42 3.59
N ALA A 258 -4.42 17.52 3.86
CA ALA A 258 -5.84 17.79 4.00
C ALA A 258 -6.30 17.95 5.46
N PHE A 259 -5.40 17.76 6.43
CA PHE A 259 -5.64 18.02 7.85
C PHE A 259 -5.86 19.53 8.08
N ARG A 260 -6.87 19.89 8.87
CA ARG A 260 -7.24 21.28 9.21
C ARG A 260 -7.26 21.57 10.72
N GLY A 261 -7.02 20.58 11.56
CA GLY A 261 -6.85 20.75 13.00
C GLY A 261 -5.64 21.61 13.38
N ASP A 262 -5.58 22.02 14.64
CA ASP A 262 -4.48 22.84 15.16
C ASP A 262 -3.19 22.03 15.44
N THR A 263 -2.13 22.73 15.87
CA THR A 263 -0.84 22.10 16.17
C THR A 263 -0.88 21.15 17.37
N GLN A 264 -1.85 21.30 18.29
CA GLN A 264 -2.03 20.38 19.41
C GLN A 264 -2.75 19.10 18.98
N GLN A 265 -3.81 19.22 18.17
CA GLN A 265 -4.47 18.09 17.50
C GLN A 265 -3.48 17.34 16.60
N LEU A 266 -2.62 18.04 15.85
CA LEU A 266 -1.56 17.40 15.05
C LEU A 266 -0.56 16.64 15.93
N LYS A 267 -0.07 17.25 17.02
CA LYS A 267 0.84 16.59 17.97
C LYS A 267 0.18 15.38 18.65
N LEU A 268 -1.11 15.43 18.95
CA LEU A 268 -1.88 14.31 19.48
C LEU A 268 -2.10 13.20 18.45
N LEU A 269 -2.44 13.53 17.20
CA LEU A 269 -2.53 12.58 16.09
C LEU A 269 -1.19 11.86 15.85
N CYS A 270 -0.08 12.60 15.86
CA CYS A 270 1.25 12.02 15.71
C CYS A 270 1.63 11.11 16.89
N ARG A 271 1.43 11.51 18.14
CA ARG A 271 1.74 10.66 19.31
C ARG A 271 0.85 9.41 19.38
N SER A 272 -0.46 9.56 19.20
CA SER A 272 -1.41 8.44 19.25
C SER A 272 -1.16 7.41 18.14
N MET A 273 -0.86 7.84 16.91
CA MET A 273 -0.54 6.94 15.81
C MET A 273 0.87 6.34 15.93
N ARG A 274 1.86 7.08 16.44
CA ARG A 274 3.17 6.50 16.84
C ARG A 274 2.99 5.40 17.88
N TYR A 275 2.16 5.62 18.90
CA TYR A 275 1.87 4.63 19.94
C TYR A 275 1.22 3.36 19.37
N LEU A 276 0.23 3.50 18.49
CA LEU A 276 -0.39 2.36 17.80
C LEU A 276 0.62 1.58 16.95
N ALA A 277 1.48 2.28 16.20
CA ALA A 277 2.49 1.64 15.38
C ALA A 277 3.50 0.87 16.25
N HIS A 278 4.08 1.53 17.25
CA HIS A 278 5.08 0.96 18.15
C HIS A 278 4.54 -0.24 18.94
N LEU A 279 3.31 -0.14 19.47
CA LEU A 279 2.65 -1.23 20.19
C LEU A 279 2.50 -2.50 19.34
N TYR A 280 2.38 -2.39 18.01
CA TYR A 280 2.29 -3.52 17.08
C TYR A 280 3.60 -3.79 16.31
N GLY A 281 4.72 -3.13 16.67
CA GLY A 281 6.01 -3.26 15.99
C GLY A 281 6.01 -2.77 14.53
N ALA A 282 5.05 -1.91 14.17
CA ALA A 282 4.91 -1.35 12.84
C ALA A 282 5.76 -0.09 12.66
N HIS A 283 6.19 0.18 11.44
CA HIS A 283 6.71 1.50 11.07
C HIS A 283 5.54 2.49 10.96
N VAL A 284 5.79 3.79 11.11
CA VAL A 284 4.77 4.84 10.98
C VAL A 284 5.18 5.86 9.92
N ALA A 285 4.26 6.21 9.03
CA ALA A 285 4.51 7.13 7.92
C ALA A 285 3.33 8.07 7.68
N PHE A 286 3.50 9.34 8.03
CA PHE A 286 2.60 10.43 7.64
C PHE A 286 2.96 10.84 6.21
N THR A 287 1.97 10.92 5.33
CA THR A 287 2.21 11.10 3.90
C THR A 287 1.14 11.96 3.21
N SER A 288 1.61 12.84 2.34
CA SER A 288 0.85 13.62 1.36
C SER A 288 1.33 13.24 -0.04
N GLU A 289 0.87 13.93 -1.08
CA GLU A 289 1.49 13.81 -2.41
C GLU A 289 2.96 14.25 -2.43
N GLN A 290 3.32 15.27 -1.66
CA GLN A 290 4.68 15.81 -1.57
C GLN A 290 5.67 14.77 -1.01
N GLU A 291 5.21 13.94 -0.06
CA GLU A 291 6.04 12.93 0.63
C GLU A 291 6.28 11.64 -0.17
N SER A 292 5.95 11.64 -1.46
CA SER A 292 6.12 10.50 -2.36
C SER A 292 7.57 10.00 -2.46
N VAL A 293 8.60 10.80 -2.14
CA VAL A 293 9.99 10.32 -2.06
C VAL A 293 10.19 9.43 -0.83
N ARG A 294 9.78 9.89 0.35
CA ARG A 294 9.97 9.19 1.63
C ARG A 294 9.13 7.92 1.71
N TRP A 295 7.90 7.95 1.18
CA TRP A 295 7.05 6.77 1.01
C TRP A 295 7.73 5.67 0.17
N ARG A 296 8.29 6.01 -1.00
CA ARG A 296 8.97 5.05 -1.87
C ARG A 296 10.26 4.51 -1.26
N ALA A 297 10.99 5.31 -0.50
CA ALA A 297 12.18 4.86 0.24
C ALA A 297 11.81 3.81 1.31
N LEU A 298 10.79 4.10 2.13
CA LEU A 298 10.29 3.17 3.15
C LEU A 298 9.78 1.87 2.53
N MET A 299 8.99 1.94 1.46
CA MET A 299 8.49 0.76 0.75
C MET A 299 9.59 -0.06 0.08
N SER A 300 10.67 0.57 -0.42
CA SER A 300 11.83 -0.16 -0.95
C SER A 300 12.56 -0.93 0.15
N PHE A 301 12.71 -0.32 1.33
CA PHE A 301 13.28 -0.95 2.51
C PHE A 301 12.41 -2.12 3.01
N THR A 302 11.12 -1.91 3.26
CA THR A 302 10.27 -2.97 3.82
C THR A 302 10.00 -4.12 2.84
N LEU A 303 9.91 -3.86 1.52
CA LEU A 303 9.62 -4.91 0.52
C LEU A 303 10.85 -5.64 -0.01
N PHE A 304 11.97 -4.93 -0.19
CA PHE A 304 13.18 -5.45 -0.86
C PHE A 304 14.45 -5.33 -0.01
N GLN A 305 14.34 -4.98 1.28
CA GLN A 305 15.45 -4.88 2.23
C GLN A 305 16.58 -3.94 1.76
N THR A 306 16.25 -2.95 0.91
CA THR A 306 17.22 -1.96 0.44
C THR A 306 17.68 -1.07 1.60
N PRO A 307 18.98 -0.69 1.68
CA PRO A 307 19.47 0.21 2.71
C PRO A 307 18.59 1.46 2.86
N PHE A 308 18.02 1.66 4.05
CA PHE A 308 17.21 2.83 4.37
C PHE A 308 18.10 3.98 4.82
N ASP A 309 17.91 5.16 4.25
CA ASP A 309 18.69 6.35 4.57
C ASP A 309 18.06 7.07 5.79
N PRO A 310 18.77 7.20 6.93
CA PRO A 310 18.23 7.82 8.14
C PRO A 310 17.74 9.26 7.96
N LYS A 311 18.17 9.98 6.92
CA LYS A 311 17.71 11.36 6.64
C LYS A 311 16.21 11.48 6.36
N TYR A 312 15.52 10.36 6.08
CA TYR A 312 14.08 10.34 5.86
C TYR A 312 13.27 10.21 7.16
N LEU A 313 13.91 9.86 8.28
CA LEU A 313 13.31 9.82 9.60
C LEU A 313 12.99 11.23 10.09
N GLN A 314 11.79 11.42 10.65
CA GLN A 314 11.33 12.70 11.18
C GLN A 314 10.35 12.42 12.33
N THR A 315 10.65 12.89 13.54
CA THR A 315 9.86 12.60 14.75
C THR A 315 8.90 13.72 15.15
N ASP A 316 9.28 14.96 14.81
CA ASP A 316 8.60 16.20 15.19
C ASP A 316 7.70 16.70 14.03
N PRO A 317 6.37 16.79 14.20
CA PRO A 317 5.46 17.23 13.15
C PRO A 317 5.60 18.70 12.76
N GLU A 318 6.20 19.56 13.60
CA GLU A 318 6.39 20.99 13.27
C GLU A 318 7.50 21.22 12.23
N ARG A 319 8.34 20.21 11.98
CA ARG A 319 9.48 20.28 11.05
C ARG A 319 9.26 19.51 9.74
N GLY A 320 8.15 18.79 9.62
CA GLY A 320 7.77 18.01 8.44
C GLY A 320 6.93 16.78 8.83
N ALA A 321 6.36 16.07 7.84
CA ALA A 321 5.53 14.90 8.14
C ALA A 321 6.34 13.80 8.86
N VAL A 322 5.76 13.21 9.90
CA VAL A 322 6.43 12.21 10.75
C VAL A 322 6.67 10.90 10.00
N LEU A 323 7.89 10.38 10.07
CA LEU A 323 8.25 9.06 9.56
C LEU A 323 9.24 8.40 10.52
N LEU A 324 8.88 7.23 11.04
CA LEU A 324 9.70 6.44 11.96
C LEU A 324 9.67 4.95 11.62
N THR A 325 10.82 4.31 11.70
CA THR A 325 10.96 2.84 11.68
C THR A 325 10.83 2.29 13.10
N ALA A 326 10.51 1.00 13.23
CA ALA A 326 10.15 0.38 14.52
C ALA A 326 11.32 0.19 15.49
N ASP A 327 12.57 0.41 15.03
CA ASP A 327 13.80 0.46 15.82
C ASP A 327 14.12 1.87 16.35
N ARG A 328 13.30 2.88 16.02
CA ARG A 328 13.57 4.31 16.30
C ARG A 328 12.47 5.03 17.07
N ASP A 329 11.41 4.33 17.42
CA ASP A 329 10.34 4.86 18.28
C ASP A 329 10.45 4.24 19.68
N SER A 330 9.93 4.92 20.71
CA SER A 330 9.87 4.37 22.07
C SER A 330 8.71 4.95 22.85
N PHE A 331 8.14 4.18 23.78
CA PHE A 331 7.06 4.67 24.65
C PHE A 331 7.50 5.86 25.53
N LEU A 332 8.81 6.03 25.77
CA LEU A 332 9.37 7.18 26.48
C LEU A 332 9.42 8.46 25.63
N ASP A 333 9.74 8.38 24.34
CA ASP A 333 9.76 9.55 23.43
C ASP A 333 8.36 9.96 22.95
N ILE A 334 7.46 8.99 22.73
CA ILE A 334 6.04 9.27 22.51
C ILE A 334 5.43 9.94 23.75
N GLY A 335 5.84 9.45 24.93
CA GLY A 335 5.31 9.84 26.22
C GLY A 335 3.89 9.36 26.45
N ASP A 336 3.23 10.02 27.40
CA ASP A 336 1.84 9.76 27.78
C ASP A 336 0.87 10.70 27.03
N PRO A 337 -0.40 10.32 26.87
CA PRO A 337 -1.43 11.26 26.45
C PRO A 337 -1.52 12.41 27.47
N ASN A 338 -1.69 13.63 26.99
CA ASN A 338 -1.88 14.80 27.85
C ASN A 338 -3.27 14.74 28.50
N VAL A 339 -3.42 13.97 29.59
CA VAL A 339 -4.66 13.89 30.39
C VAL A 339 -4.80 15.17 31.22
N SER A 340 -5.13 16.27 30.53
CA SER A 340 -5.68 17.47 31.13
C SER A 340 -6.89 17.08 31.97
N ARG A 341 -6.94 17.53 33.22
CA ARG A 341 -8.01 17.20 34.18
C ARG A 341 -9.31 17.95 33.86
N LEU A 342 -9.93 17.61 32.74
CA LEU A 342 -11.30 17.95 32.40
C LEU A 342 -12.23 16.79 32.78
N GLY A 343 -13.48 17.11 33.11
CA GLY A 343 -14.37 16.21 33.86
C GLY A 343 -14.72 14.92 33.12
N GLY A 344 -14.85 13.82 33.88
CA GLY A 344 -15.35 12.55 33.32
C GLY A 344 -16.76 12.72 32.75
N GLY A 345 -16.94 12.33 31.49
CA GLY A 345 -18.20 12.53 30.76
C GLY A 345 -18.18 12.19 29.26
N GLY A 346 -17.05 11.77 28.70
CA GLY A 346 -16.95 11.27 27.32
C GLY A 346 -17.26 9.77 27.23
N GLY A 347 -18.31 9.40 26.52
CA GLY A 347 -18.75 8.01 26.32
C GLY A 347 -17.91 7.18 25.35
N SER A 348 -16.58 7.24 25.45
CA SER A 348 -15.67 6.43 24.64
C SER A 348 -15.87 4.95 24.96
N ALA A 349 -16.30 4.15 23.97
CA ALA A 349 -16.45 2.71 24.13
C ALA A 349 -15.08 2.05 24.33
N SER A 350 -14.92 1.29 25.42
CA SER A 350 -13.70 0.50 25.67
C SER A 350 -13.48 -0.51 24.55
N THR A 351 -12.24 -0.59 24.07
CA THR A 351 -11.77 -1.56 23.07
C THR A 351 -11.44 -2.92 23.70
N GLY A 352 -11.71 -3.10 25.00
CA GLY A 352 -11.37 -4.29 25.80
C GLY A 352 -9.90 -4.38 26.19
N ASP A 353 -9.14 -3.28 26.14
CA ASP A 353 -7.68 -3.31 26.09
C ASP A 353 -7.08 -1.99 26.60
N ALA A 354 -6.52 -2.05 27.81
CA ALA A 354 -6.03 -0.87 28.52
C ALA A 354 -4.94 -0.08 27.76
N GLU A 355 -4.17 -0.73 26.88
CA GLU A 355 -3.14 -0.07 26.08
C GLU A 355 -3.73 0.83 24.99
N LEU A 356 -4.88 0.46 24.42
CA LEU A 356 -5.56 1.24 23.40
C LEU A 356 -6.50 2.27 24.04
N ASP A 357 -7.24 1.87 25.06
CA ASP A 357 -8.21 2.73 25.76
C ASP A 357 -7.53 3.98 26.36
N ARG A 358 -6.25 3.85 26.76
CA ARG A 358 -5.36 4.94 27.20
C ARG A 358 -5.31 6.13 26.24
N TRP A 359 -5.28 5.87 24.93
CA TRP A 359 -5.20 6.89 23.89
C TRP A 359 -6.54 7.12 23.18
N LYS A 360 -7.47 6.15 23.18
CA LYS A 360 -8.77 6.31 22.53
C LYS A 360 -9.56 7.48 23.11
N ALA A 361 -9.67 7.63 24.43
CA ALA A 361 -10.50 8.71 25.00
C ALA A 361 -9.97 10.12 24.64
N PRO A 362 -8.66 10.43 24.74
CA PRO A 362 -8.11 11.69 24.20
C PRO A 362 -8.27 11.84 22.68
N PHE A 363 -8.20 10.75 21.91
CA PHE A 363 -8.39 10.79 20.46
C PHE A 363 -9.84 11.11 20.09
N ASP A 364 -10.81 10.43 20.71
CA ASP A 364 -12.25 10.65 20.54
C ASP A 364 -12.69 12.05 20.97
N ASP A 365 -11.99 12.68 21.93
CA ASP A 365 -12.25 14.07 22.37
C ASP A 365 -11.77 15.10 21.31
N ALA A 366 -10.56 14.91 20.79
CA ALA A 366 -9.97 15.79 19.78
C ALA A 366 -10.51 15.57 18.35
N PHE A 367 -10.98 14.35 18.06
CA PHE A 367 -11.52 13.92 16.77
C PHE A 367 -12.83 13.13 16.98
N PRO A 368 -13.95 13.80 17.33
CA PRO A 368 -15.21 13.14 17.68
C PRO A 368 -15.66 12.14 16.61
N PRO A 369 -15.94 10.87 16.99
CA PRO A 369 -16.39 9.87 16.03
C PRO A 369 -17.69 10.32 15.37
N LYS A 370 -17.78 10.12 14.05
CA LYS A 370 -18.99 10.43 13.29
C LYS A 370 -20.12 9.61 13.89
N LYS A 371 -21.08 10.29 14.52
CA LYS A 371 -22.37 9.69 14.88
C LYS A 371 -22.98 9.22 13.57
N LEU A 372 -22.90 7.92 13.29
CA LEU A 372 -23.64 7.28 12.20
C LEU A 372 -25.09 7.73 12.36
N ASN A 373 -25.63 8.39 11.33
CA ASN A 373 -27.03 8.81 11.34
C ASN A 373 -27.88 7.54 11.50
N GLU A 374 -29.07 7.66 12.09
CA GLU A 374 -29.91 6.47 12.25
C GLU A 374 -30.25 5.86 10.89
N GLU A 375 -30.32 6.67 9.83
CA GLU A 375 -30.42 6.26 8.42
C GLU A 375 -29.26 5.36 7.95
N ASP A 376 -28.00 5.68 8.28
CA ASP A 376 -26.83 4.86 7.94
C ASP A 376 -26.86 3.52 8.72
N LYS A 377 -27.22 3.57 10.01
CA LYS A 377 -27.39 2.37 10.83
C LYS A 377 -28.54 1.48 10.32
N VAL A 378 -29.60 2.10 9.83
CA VAL A 378 -30.78 1.43 9.25
C VAL A 378 -30.44 0.74 7.93
N MET A 379 -29.43 1.18 7.19
CA MET A 379 -28.87 0.46 6.03
C MET A 379 -28.00 -0.75 6.43
N ASP A 380 -27.19 -0.63 7.48
CA ASP A 380 -26.28 -1.70 7.93
C ASP A 380 -26.95 -2.73 8.89
N ASP A 381 -28.11 -2.43 9.48
CA ASP A 381 -28.82 -3.31 10.41
C ASP A 381 -29.41 -4.56 9.71
N PRO A 382 -28.98 -5.79 10.08
CA PRO A 382 -29.58 -7.02 9.57
C PRO A 382 -31.08 -7.17 9.85
N PHE A 383 -31.63 -6.46 10.84
CA PHE A 383 -33.06 -6.46 11.14
C PHE A 383 -33.86 -5.59 10.17
N ILE A 384 -33.39 -4.39 9.81
CA ILE A 384 -34.04 -3.58 8.75
C ILE A 384 -33.95 -4.29 7.40
N ARG A 385 -32.79 -4.85 7.07
CA ARG A 385 -32.60 -5.69 5.89
C ARG A 385 -33.56 -6.89 5.85
N ARG A 386 -34.06 -7.32 7.01
CA ARG A 386 -35.07 -8.37 7.19
C ARG A 386 -36.51 -7.84 7.29
N LEU A 387 -36.74 -6.55 7.53
CA LEU A 387 -38.05 -5.91 7.38
C LEU A 387 -38.40 -5.69 5.89
N TYR A 388 -37.39 -5.53 5.03
CA TYR A 388 -37.55 -5.68 3.57
C TYR A 388 -37.57 -7.14 3.09
N ASP A 389 -37.47 -8.13 4.00
CA ASP A 389 -37.66 -9.55 3.71
C ASP A 389 -39.08 -9.98 4.14
N THR A 390 -40.08 -9.60 3.32
CA THR A 390 -41.51 -9.87 3.54
C THR A 390 -41.88 -11.36 3.30
N ALA A 391 -41.21 -12.25 4.02
CA ALA A 391 -41.28 -13.70 3.89
C ALA A 391 -42.68 -14.32 4.07
N GLU A 392 -43.64 -13.58 4.65
CA GLU A 392 -45.03 -14.02 4.88
C GLU A 392 -46.07 -13.34 3.96
N GLY A 393 -45.64 -12.45 3.06
CA GLY A 393 -46.55 -11.70 2.17
C GLY A 393 -46.09 -11.48 0.72
N GLY A 394 -44.83 -11.79 0.41
CA GLY A 394 -44.22 -11.42 -0.89
C GLY A 394 -44.00 -9.91 -1.01
N PHE A 395 -43.62 -9.45 -2.20
CA PHE A 395 -43.45 -8.02 -2.50
C PHE A 395 -44.71 -7.37 -3.06
N GLY A 396 -45.81 -8.12 -3.17
CA GLY A 396 -47.06 -7.66 -3.80
C GLY A 396 -47.03 -7.63 -5.33
N GLU A 397 -45.83 -7.58 -5.93
CA GLU A 397 -45.61 -7.70 -7.37
C GLU A 397 -45.23 -9.14 -7.76
N PRO A 398 -46.06 -9.85 -8.56
CA PRO A 398 -45.82 -11.27 -8.88
C PRO A 398 -44.55 -11.50 -9.72
N VAL A 399 -44.02 -10.46 -10.37
CA VAL A 399 -42.75 -10.52 -11.10
C VAL A 399 -41.56 -10.59 -10.13
N ILE A 400 -41.59 -9.82 -9.04
CA ILE A 400 -40.53 -9.81 -8.02
C ILE A 400 -40.54 -11.15 -7.26
N ASP A 401 -41.73 -11.63 -6.88
CA ASP A 401 -41.86 -12.92 -6.16
C ASP A 401 -41.41 -14.11 -7.03
N ALA A 402 -41.71 -14.10 -8.34
CA ALA A 402 -41.21 -15.11 -9.28
C ALA A 402 -39.68 -15.07 -9.44
N LEU A 403 -39.10 -13.87 -9.58
CA LEU A 403 -37.65 -13.68 -9.66
C LEU A 403 -36.94 -14.11 -8.37
N ARG A 404 -37.51 -13.78 -7.20
CA ARG A 404 -37.01 -14.24 -5.90
C ARG A 404 -37.01 -15.76 -5.83
N LYS A 405 -38.16 -16.40 -6.11
CA LYS A 405 -38.26 -17.87 -6.08
C LYS A 405 -37.23 -18.52 -7.01
N GLN A 406 -37.03 -17.99 -8.22
CA GLN A 406 -35.99 -18.47 -9.13
C GLN A 406 -34.59 -18.36 -8.48
N LYS A 407 -34.27 -17.22 -7.85
CA LYS A 407 -32.96 -17.02 -7.20
C LYS A 407 -32.75 -17.90 -5.98
N ASP A 408 -33.79 -18.12 -5.17
CA ASP A 408 -33.73 -19.04 -4.03
C ASP A 408 -33.54 -20.50 -4.50
N GLU A 409 -34.22 -20.93 -5.58
CA GLU A 409 -33.97 -22.23 -6.21
C GLU A 409 -32.56 -22.36 -6.81
N GLU A 410 -32.05 -21.34 -7.51
CA GLU A 410 -30.68 -21.30 -8.04
C GLU A 410 -29.64 -21.39 -6.91
N LEU A 411 -29.86 -20.67 -5.81
CA LEU A 411 -28.97 -20.61 -4.65
C LEU A 411 -28.99 -21.93 -3.87
N GLU A 412 -30.15 -22.59 -3.74
CA GLU A 412 -30.22 -23.96 -3.25
C GLU A 412 -29.46 -24.96 -4.13
N ARG A 413 -29.64 -24.90 -5.46
CA ARG A 413 -28.92 -25.76 -6.41
C ARG A 413 -27.41 -25.54 -6.30
N TYR A 414 -26.97 -24.28 -6.17
CA TYR A 414 -25.57 -23.93 -5.93
C TYR A 414 -25.06 -24.51 -4.60
N ARG A 415 -25.75 -24.29 -3.47
CA ARG A 415 -25.40 -24.88 -2.15
C ARG A 415 -25.30 -26.41 -2.22
N LYS A 416 -26.26 -27.08 -2.86
CA LYS A 416 -26.33 -28.54 -3.02
C LYS A 416 -25.22 -29.09 -3.93
N ASN A 417 -24.70 -28.30 -4.86
CA ASN A 417 -23.56 -28.67 -5.70
C ASN A 417 -22.22 -28.39 -5.01
N SER A 418 -22.08 -27.24 -4.33
CA SER A 418 -20.88 -26.88 -3.57
C SER A 418 -20.61 -27.84 -2.41
N SER A 419 -21.64 -28.30 -1.69
CA SER A 419 -21.47 -29.30 -0.62
C SER A 419 -21.06 -30.67 -1.15
N LYS A 420 -21.60 -31.11 -2.30
CA LYS A 420 -21.15 -32.32 -3.01
C LYS A 420 -19.69 -32.21 -3.43
N ALA A 421 -19.27 -31.08 -3.99
CA ALA A 421 -17.88 -30.83 -4.37
C ALA A 421 -16.94 -30.85 -3.16
N ALA A 422 -17.30 -30.16 -2.07
CA ALA A 422 -16.52 -30.10 -0.83
C ALA A 422 -16.40 -31.47 -0.12
N ASN A 423 -17.40 -32.33 -0.25
CA ASN A 423 -17.34 -33.71 0.25
C ASN A 423 -16.50 -34.60 -0.66
N ALA A 424 -16.62 -34.47 -1.99
CA ALA A 424 -15.79 -35.21 -2.95
C ALA A 424 -14.29 -34.86 -2.81
N SER A 425 -13.95 -33.61 -2.51
CA SER A 425 -12.56 -33.17 -2.23
C SER A 425 -12.04 -33.55 -0.84
N LYS A 426 -12.84 -34.22 -0.01
CA LYS A 426 -12.43 -34.84 1.28
C LYS A 426 -12.38 -36.37 1.22
N ALA A 427 -12.78 -36.96 0.09
CA ALA A 427 -12.76 -38.40 -0.17
C ALA A 427 -11.64 -38.80 -1.15
N LYS A 428 -10.67 -37.90 -1.36
CA LYS A 428 -9.37 -38.07 -2.01
C LYS A 428 -8.30 -37.54 -1.08
#